data_AF-A0A094IHC9-F1
#
_entry.id   AF-A0A094IHC9-F1
#
_cell.length_a   1.000
_cell.length_b   1.000
_cell.length_c   1.000
_cell.angle_alpha   90.00
_cell.angle_beta   90.00
_cell.angle_gamma   90.00
#
_symmetry.space_group_name_H-M   'P 1'
#
loop_
_entity.id
_entity.type
_entity.pdbx_description
1 polymer ?
#
loop_
_entity_poly.entity_id
_entity_poly.type
_entity_poly.pdbx_seq_one_letter_code
_entity_poly.pdbx_strand_id
1 'polypeptide(L)'
;MKYKHIKVSIFDIIPQQHYLSTDKYKSVKDSEVSEDNYGDIFIIEYKGKMFSVDGHHRLFYLFKLGVTDVNVVCELSDNNSKLYQILADESIVLGLSNISDLENRFIDNYDDYKKSWIDKCQKILRDVS
;
A
#
# COMPACT_ATOMS: atom_id res chain seq x y z
N MET A 1 -16.35 14.65 3.03
CA MET A 1 -15.81 13.28 2.88
C MET A 1 -16.16 12.48 4.11
N LYS A 2 -16.49 11.20 3.96
CA LYS A 2 -16.79 10.30 5.09
C LYS A 2 -15.60 9.36 5.27
N TYR A 3 -14.90 9.51 6.38
CA TYR A 3 -13.80 8.65 6.79
C TYR A 3 -14.30 7.58 7.77
N LYS A 4 -13.75 6.38 7.64
CA LYS A 4 -13.95 5.29 8.60
C LYS A 4 -12.58 4.83 9.10
N HIS A 5 -12.39 4.87 10.41
CA HIS A 5 -11.23 4.25 11.05
C HIS A 5 -11.60 2.83 11.45
N ILE A 6 -10.79 1.86 11.06
CA ILE A 6 -11.01 0.45 11.38
C ILE A 6 -9.70 -0.20 11.82
N LYS A 7 -9.78 -1.07 12.82
CA LYS A 7 -8.68 -1.97 13.19
C LYS A 7 -8.86 -3.26 12.40
N VAL A 8 -7.80 -3.69 11.71
CA VAL A 8 -7.83 -4.86 10.82
C VAL A 8 -6.53 -5.65 10.97
N SER A 9 -6.57 -6.93 10.60
CA SER A 9 -5.34 -7.70 10.50
C SER A 9 -4.49 -7.18 9.35
N ILE A 10 -3.19 -7.06 9.59
CA ILE A 10 -2.22 -6.69 8.56
C ILE A 10 -2.19 -7.71 7.40
N PHE A 11 -2.57 -8.96 7.70
CA PHE A 11 -2.64 -10.06 6.75
C PHE A 11 -3.87 -10.02 5.85
N ASP A 12 -4.86 -9.18 6.15
CA ASP A 12 -6.06 -8.99 5.32
C ASP A 12 -5.90 -7.84 4.32
N ILE A 13 -4.76 -7.11 4.35
CA ILE A 13 -4.51 -5.95 3.50
C ILE A 13 -3.65 -6.33 2.30
N ILE A 14 -4.22 -6.20 1.10
CA ILE A 14 -3.53 -6.42 -0.17
C ILE A 14 -2.84 -5.12 -0.61
N PRO A 15 -1.53 -5.11 -0.88
CA PRO A 15 -0.84 -3.90 -1.32
C PRO A 15 -1.14 -3.58 -2.79
N GLN A 16 -1.65 -2.37 -3.07
CA GLN A 16 -1.72 -1.88 -4.46
C GLN A 16 -0.36 -1.46 -5.00
N GLN A 17 0.58 -1.07 -4.13
CA GLN A 17 1.95 -0.80 -4.54
C GLN A 17 2.72 -2.10 -4.76
N HIS A 18 3.06 -2.37 -6.02
CA HIS A 18 3.67 -3.65 -6.41
C HIS A 18 5.17 -3.74 -6.11
N TYR A 19 5.83 -2.63 -5.76
CA TYR A 19 7.26 -2.58 -5.49
C TYR A 19 7.56 -1.63 -4.33
N LEU A 20 8.57 -1.94 -3.53
CA LEU A 20 9.09 -1.04 -2.50
C LEU A 20 10.43 -0.46 -2.95
N SER A 21 10.59 0.86 -2.84
CA SER A 21 11.93 1.47 -2.90
C SER A 21 12.72 1.15 -1.63
N THR A 22 13.93 0.63 -1.79
CA THR A 22 14.84 0.32 -0.67
C THR A 22 15.19 1.57 0.14
N ASP A 23 15.48 2.69 -0.52
CA ASP A 23 15.84 3.94 0.16
C ASP A 23 14.68 4.49 0.97
N LYS A 24 13.46 4.48 0.42
CA LYS A 24 12.26 4.87 1.20
C LYS A 24 12.03 3.95 2.38
N TYR A 25 12.29 2.65 2.23
CA TYR A 25 12.16 1.71 3.34
C TYR A 25 13.21 1.95 4.45
N LYS A 26 14.45 2.28 4.09
CA LYS A 26 15.47 2.72 5.05
C LYS A 26 15.02 3.98 5.79
N SER A 27 14.49 4.98 5.08
CA SER A 27 13.95 6.18 5.73
C SER A 27 12.83 5.88 6.73
N VAL A 28 11.97 4.89 6.45
CA VAL A 28 10.96 4.43 7.41
C VAL A 28 11.61 3.76 8.62
N LYS A 29 12.64 2.93 8.43
CA LYS A 29 13.39 2.30 9.53
C LYS A 29 14.10 3.33 10.42
N ASP A 30 14.64 4.37 9.81
CA ASP A 30 15.37 5.44 10.50
C ASP A 30 14.42 6.45 11.18
N SER A 31 13.12 6.38 10.87
CA SER A 31 12.08 7.17 11.52
C SER A 31 11.53 6.48 12.76
N GLU A 32 10.88 7.24 13.65
CA GLU A 32 10.27 6.74 14.89
C GLU A 32 8.95 5.96 14.66
N VAL A 33 8.85 5.23 13.54
CA VAL A 33 7.68 4.40 13.25
C VAL A 33 7.64 3.21 14.21
N SER A 34 6.52 3.06 14.90
CA SER A 34 6.25 1.98 15.84
C SER A 34 4.78 1.56 15.76
N GLU A 35 4.39 0.49 16.47
CA GLU A 35 2.99 0.06 16.57
C GLU A 35 2.06 1.17 17.12
N ASP A 36 2.57 2.06 17.98
CA ASP A 36 1.80 3.16 18.55
C ASP A 36 1.87 4.44 17.71
N ASN A 37 2.81 4.53 16.76
CA ASN A 37 3.08 5.73 15.99
C ASN A 37 3.56 5.40 14.57
N TYR A 38 2.63 5.07 13.67
CA TYR A 38 2.93 4.82 12.24
C TYR A 38 2.21 5.78 11.28
N GLY A 39 1.45 6.74 11.80
CA GLY A 39 0.62 7.66 11.01
C GLY A 39 -0.53 6.95 10.28
N ASP A 40 -1.20 7.66 9.37
CA ASP A 40 -2.34 7.07 8.66
C ASP A 40 -1.90 6.08 7.57
N ILE A 41 -2.62 4.95 7.50
CA ILE A 41 -2.55 3.97 6.43
C ILE A 41 -3.91 3.97 5.74
N PHE A 42 -3.93 4.37 4.47
CA PHE A 42 -5.17 4.50 3.72
C PHE A 42 -5.48 3.21 2.96
N ILE A 43 -6.74 2.80 3.01
CA ILE A 43 -7.25 1.65 2.27
C ILE A 43 -8.49 2.01 1.45
N ILE A 44 -8.78 1.16 0.46
CA ILE A 44 -10.11 1.03 -0.13
C ILE A 44 -10.68 -0.37 0.09
N GLU A 45 -12.00 -0.46 0.10
CA GLU A 45 -12.73 -1.72 0.02
C GLU A 45 -13.18 -1.93 -1.44
N TYR A 46 -12.72 -3.01 -2.07
CA TYR A 46 -13.05 -3.33 -3.45
C TYR A 46 -13.18 -4.84 -3.65
N LYS A 47 -14.24 -5.29 -4.34
CA LYS A 47 -14.53 -6.73 -4.57
C LYS A 47 -14.48 -7.58 -3.28
N GLY A 48 -14.92 -7.02 -2.15
CA GLY A 48 -14.94 -7.70 -0.85
C GLY A 48 -13.56 -7.88 -0.20
N LYS A 49 -12.53 -7.18 -0.68
CA LYS A 49 -11.16 -7.22 -0.16
C LYS A 49 -10.69 -5.82 0.22
N MET A 50 -9.70 -5.73 1.11
CA MET A 50 -9.09 -4.46 1.52
C MET A 50 -7.77 -4.26 0.80
N PHE A 51 -7.59 -3.08 0.21
CA PHE A 51 -6.39 -2.73 -0.53
C PHE A 51 -5.76 -1.46 0.02
N SER A 52 -4.47 -1.48 0.35
CA SER A 52 -3.77 -0.25 0.75
C SER A 52 -3.48 0.61 -0.45
N VAL A 53 -3.86 1.88 -0.38
CA VAL A 53 -3.61 2.91 -1.41
C VAL A 53 -2.43 3.81 -1.04
N ASP A 54 -2.10 3.91 0.25
CA ASP A 54 -0.92 4.60 0.76
C ASP A 54 -0.37 3.91 2.03
N GLY A 55 0.88 4.21 2.37
CA GLY A 55 1.53 3.72 3.59
C GLY A 55 2.22 2.37 3.44
N HIS A 56 2.41 1.83 2.24
CA HIS A 56 2.96 0.48 2.01
C HIS A 56 4.32 0.24 2.66
N HIS A 57 5.24 1.22 2.63
CA HIS A 57 6.55 1.10 3.28
C HIS A 57 6.43 0.99 4.80
N ARG A 58 5.50 1.74 5.41
CA ARG A 58 5.21 1.72 6.85
C ARG A 58 4.50 0.43 7.24
N LEU A 59 3.50 0.01 6.47
CA LEU A 59 2.78 -1.25 6.64
C LEU A 59 3.74 -2.44 6.56
N PHE A 60 4.62 -2.48 5.55
CA PHE A 60 5.63 -3.53 5.45
C PHE A 60 6.63 -3.50 6.62
N TYR A 61 7.02 -2.31 7.09
CA TYR A 61 7.89 -2.21 8.26
C TYR A 61 7.22 -2.77 9.53
N LEU A 62 5.96 -2.42 9.81
CA LEU A 62 5.19 -2.96 10.92
C LEU A 62 5.07 -4.48 10.85
N PHE A 63 4.81 -5.03 9.66
CA PHE A 63 4.84 -6.48 9.44
C PHE A 63 6.17 -7.10 9.85
N LYS A 64 7.31 -6.49 9.47
CA LYS A 64 8.65 -6.97 9.84
C LYS A 64 8.97 -6.82 11.33
N LEU A 65 8.26 -5.94 12.05
CA LEU A 65 8.31 -5.85 13.51
C LEU A 65 7.42 -6.90 14.22
N GLY A 66 6.63 -7.67 13.47
CA GLY A 66 5.73 -8.68 14.03
C GLY A 66 4.36 -8.15 14.43
N VAL A 67 4.00 -6.91 14.05
CA VAL A 67 2.67 -6.34 14.29
C VAL A 67 1.64 -7.11 13.46
N THR A 68 0.56 -7.56 14.10
CA THR A 68 -0.49 -8.38 13.45
C THR A 68 -1.72 -7.57 13.07
N ASP A 69 -1.95 -6.42 13.71
CA ASP A 69 -3.14 -5.61 13.55
C ASP A 69 -2.77 -4.13 13.45
N VAL A 70 -3.45 -3.41 12.57
CA VAL A 70 -3.22 -1.98 12.32
C VAL A 70 -4.53 -1.22 12.25
N ASN A 71 -4.50 0.05 12.64
CA ASN A 71 -5.58 0.99 12.39
C ASN A 71 -5.38 1.56 10.99
N VAL A 72 -6.43 1.52 10.18
CA VAL A 72 -6.44 2.05 8.82
C VAL A 72 -7.58 3.03 8.64
N VAL A 73 -7.42 3.91 7.64
CA VAL A 73 -8.39 4.91 7.25
C VAL A 73 -8.98 4.53 5.90
N CYS A 74 -10.30 4.40 5.83
CA CYS A 74 -11.01 4.23 4.58
C CYS A 74 -11.79 5.52 4.27
N GLU A 75 -11.39 6.19 3.20
CA GLU A 75 -12.19 7.26 2.62
C GLU A 75 -13.22 6.64 1.66
N LEU A 76 -14.51 6.74 1.99
CA LEU A 76 -15.55 6.03 1.22
C LEU A 76 -15.64 6.49 -0.25
N SER A 77 -15.21 7.71 -0.57
CA SER A 77 -15.11 8.22 -1.95
C SER A 77 -14.12 7.40 -2.77
N ASP A 78 -13.01 7.00 -2.16
CA ASP A 78 -11.87 6.37 -2.83
C ASP A 78 -12.19 4.95 -3.31
N ASN A 79 -13.17 4.29 -2.71
CA ASN A 79 -13.67 2.99 -3.18
C ASN A 79 -14.15 3.04 -4.65
N ASN A 80 -14.54 4.21 -5.15
CA ASN A 80 -14.98 4.41 -6.53
C ASN A 80 -13.90 4.98 -7.46
N SER A 81 -12.67 5.16 -6.97
CA SER A 81 -11.54 5.64 -7.78
C SER A 81 -11.14 4.61 -8.83
N LYS A 82 -11.26 4.97 -10.12
CA LYS A 82 -10.85 4.10 -11.24
C LYS A 82 -9.38 3.70 -11.14
N LEU A 83 -8.51 4.63 -10.77
CA LEU A 83 -7.08 4.37 -10.59
C LEU A 83 -6.87 3.26 -9.54
N TYR A 84 -7.47 3.41 -8.36
CA TYR A 84 -7.29 2.44 -7.29
C TYR A 84 -7.91 1.09 -7.62
N GLN A 85 -9.06 1.06 -8.31
CA GLN A 85 -9.66 -0.21 -8.77
C GLN A 85 -8.79 -0.93 -9.79
N ILE A 86 -8.15 -0.21 -10.73
CA ILE A 86 -7.21 -0.80 -11.69
C ILE A 86 -6.01 -1.39 -10.96
N LEU A 87 -5.39 -0.64 -10.05
CA LEU A 87 -4.24 -1.14 -9.28
C LEU A 87 -4.61 -2.33 -8.39
N ALA A 88 -5.83 -2.35 -7.82
CA ALA A 88 -6.34 -3.49 -7.07
C ALA A 88 -6.50 -4.74 -7.96
N ASP A 89 -7.05 -4.58 -9.17
CA ASP A 89 -7.19 -5.67 -10.13
C ASP A 89 -5.83 -6.21 -10.57
N GLU A 90 -4.86 -5.34 -10.82
CA GLU A 90 -3.49 -5.78 -11.12
C GLU A 90 -2.84 -6.51 -9.96
N SER A 91 -3.07 -6.08 -8.71
CA SER A 91 -2.58 -6.76 -7.51
C SER A 91 -3.13 -8.19 -7.43
N ILE A 92 -4.42 -8.38 -7.73
CA ILE A 92 -5.05 -9.70 -7.83
C ILE A 92 -4.39 -10.55 -8.92
N VAL A 93 -4.19 -9.99 -10.12
CA VAL A 93 -3.57 -10.70 -11.26
C VAL A 93 -2.12 -11.09 -10.97
N LEU A 94 -1.38 -10.26 -10.22
CA LEU A 94 -0.01 -10.54 -9.77
C LEU A 94 0.05 -11.59 -8.64
N GLY A 95 -1.10 -12.02 -8.12
CA GLY A 95 -1.18 -12.98 -7.02
C GLY A 95 -0.83 -12.40 -5.65
N LEU A 96 -0.92 -11.07 -5.48
CA LEU A 96 -0.72 -10.44 -4.18
C LEU A 96 -1.90 -10.76 -3.25
N SER A 97 -1.58 -11.24 -2.07
CA SER A 97 -2.50 -11.74 -1.05
C SER A 97 -2.46 -10.92 0.22
N ASN A 98 -1.28 -10.45 0.62
CA ASN A 98 -1.11 -9.59 1.78
C ASN A 98 0.23 -8.82 1.73
N ILE A 99 0.51 -7.99 2.74
CA ILE A 99 1.70 -7.13 2.76
C ILE A 99 3.03 -7.91 2.69
N SER A 100 3.08 -9.16 3.18
CA SER A 100 4.30 -9.98 3.15
C SER A 100 4.80 -10.24 1.73
N ASP A 101 3.90 -10.22 0.74
CA ASP A 101 4.25 -10.46 -0.66
C ASP A 101 5.16 -9.38 -1.26
N LEU A 102 5.37 -8.26 -0.56
CA LEU A 102 6.35 -7.24 -0.92
C LEU A 102 7.79 -7.58 -0.51
N GLU A 103 8.02 -8.63 0.28
CA GLU A 103 9.35 -8.97 0.82
C GLU A 103 10.40 -9.19 -0.27
N ASN A 104 10.00 -9.74 -1.41
CA ASN A 104 10.88 -9.98 -2.55
C ASN A 104 10.69 -8.99 -3.70
N ARG A 105 10.05 -7.83 -3.43
CA ARG A 105 9.69 -6.81 -4.44
C ARG A 105 10.35 -5.46 -4.17
N PHE A 106 11.59 -5.50 -3.66
CA PHE A 106 12.40 -4.32 -3.45
C PHE A 106 13.13 -3.89 -4.74
N ILE A 107 13.18 -2.58 -4.95
CA ILE A 107 13.97 -1.96 -6.01
C ILE A 107 14.97 -1.00 -5.34
N ASP A 108 16.25 -1.32 -5.50
CA ASP A 108 17.35 -0.56 -4.89
C ASP A 108 17.60 0.77 -5.60
N ASN A 109 17.54 0.77 -6.93
CA ASN A 109 17.78 1.96 -7.72
C ASN A 109 16.50 2.82 -7.81
N TYR A 110 16.58 4.09 -7.42
CA TYR A 110 15.43 5.00 -7.45
C TYR A 110 14.87 5.24 -8.85
N ASP A 111 15.71 5.34 -9.88
CA ASP A 111 15.24 5.55 -11.25
C ASP A 111 14.47 4.33 -11.77
N ASP A 112 14.91 3.11 -11.42
CA ASP A 112 14.19 1.89 -11.75
C ASP A 112 12.88 1.77 -10.97
N TYR A 113 12.86 2.20 -9.70
CA TYR A 113 11.63 2.28 -8.92
C TYR A 113 10.65 3.29 -9.53
N LYS A 114 11.16 4.46 -9.92
CA LYS A 114 10.38 5.50 -10.57
C LYS A 114 9.76 4.99 -11.86
N LYS A 115 10.53 4.33 -12.73
CA LYS A 115 10.01 3.74 -13.97
C LYS A 115 9.00 2.62 -13.71
N SER A 116 9.31 1.71 -12.81
CA SER A 116 8.52 0.49 -12.56
C SER A 116 7.21 0.75 -11.82
N TRP A 117 7.17 1.81 -11.00
CA TRP A 117 6.03 2.11 -10.16
C TRP A 117 5.46 3.51 -10.40
N ILE A 118 6.25 4.58 -10.19
CA ILE A 118 5.75 5.96 -10.25
C ILE A 118 5.21 6.30 -11.64
N ASP A 119 6.01 6.07 -12.68
CA ASP A 119 5.67 6.39 -14.07
C ASP A 119 4.48 5.54 -14.57
N LYS A 120 4.37 4.30 -14.08
CA LYS A 120 3.21 3.43 -14.33
C LYS A 120 1.93 4.04 -13.75
N CYS A 121 1.93 4.42 -12.47
CA CYS A 121 0.77 5.04 -11.82
C CYS A 121 0.38 6.35 -12.51
N GLN A 122 1.35 7.19 -12.88
CA GLN A 122 1.10 8.43 -13.63
C GLN A 122 0.51 8.18 -15.02
N LYS A 123 0.92 7.12 -15.70
CA LYS A 123 0.32 6.73 -16.98
C LYS A 123 -1.14 6.33 -16.79
N ILE A 124 -1.43 5.41 -15.87
CA ILE A 124 -2.82 4.97 -15.60
C ILE A 124 -3.69 6.16 -15.21
N LEU A 125 -3.20 7.03 -14.32
CA LEU A 125 -3.94 8.22 -13.91
C LEU A 125 -4.30 9.10 -15.11
N ARG A 126 -3.37 9.35 -16.03
CA ARG A 126 -3.65 10.11 -17.27
C ARG A 126 -4.70 9.43 -18.16
N ASP A 127 -4.69 8.11 -18.22
CA ASP A 127 -5.60 7.33 -19.08
C ASP A 127 -7.03 7.24 -18.51
N VAL A 128 -7.22 7.50 -17.22
CA VAL A 128 -8.53 7.41 -16.53
C VAL A 128 -9.09 8.75 -16.04
N SER A 129 -8.31 9.83 -16.18
CA SER A 129 -8.70 11.20 -15.84
C SER A 129 -9.64 11.82 -16.87
#